data_AF-A0A921TEE7-F1
#
_entry.id   AF-A0A921TEE7-F1
#
_cell.length_a   1.000
_cell.length_b   1.000
_cell.length_c   1.000
_cell.angle_alpha   90.00
_cell.angle_beta   90.00
_cell.angle_gamma   90.00
#
_symmetry.space_group_name_H-M   'P 1'
#
loop_
_entity.id
_entity.type
_entity.pdbx_description
1 polymer ?
#
loop_
_entity_poly.entity_id
_entity_poly.type
_entity_poly.pdbx_seq_one_letter_code
_entity_poly.pdbx_strand_id
1 'polypeptide(L)'
;MRIALAQYDFPVGDITGNVRRIQTLIEQARDAHGADLIVFPELCVSGYSPEDLLFRPQFLAECDTAVRAIAHSTQGIVAVVGWPEAAGSVVYNAGA
;
A
#
# COMPACT_ATOMS: atom_id res chain seq x y z
N MET A 1 -20.48 4.07 -9.81
CA MET A 1 -19.16 4.25 -9.18
C MET A 1 -19.31 4.13 -7.68
N ARG A 2 -18.71 3.11 -7.07
CA ARG A 2 -18.66 2.87 -5.62
C ARG A 2 -17.21 2.91 -5.15
N ILE A 3 -16.97 3.63 -4.06
CA ILE A 3 -15.62 3.84 -3.49
C ILE A 3 -15.57 3.20 -2.11
N ALA A 4 -14.57 2.36 -1.87
CA ALA A 4 -14.23 1.81 -0.57
C ALA A 4 -13.09 2.63 0.07
N LEU A 5 -13.20 2.88 1.37
CA LEU A 5 -12.14 3.50 2.18
C LEU A 5 -11.60 2.43 3.13
N ALA A 6 -10.34 2.05 2.96
CA ALA A 6 -9.72 0.99 3.74
C ALA A 6 -9.21 1.52 5.09
N GLN A 7 -10.09 1.64 6.08
CA GLN A 7 -9.69 1.99 7.44
C GLN A 7 -9.18 0.74 8.16
N TYR A 8 -7.87 0.59 8.24
CA TYR A 8 -7.22 -0.59 8.80
C TYR A 8 -5.88 -0.23 9.47
N ASP A 9 -5.45 -1.05 10.42
CA ASP A 9 -4.15 -0.90 11.08
C ASP A 9 -3.05 -1.56 10.23
N PHE A 10 -2.11 -0.72 9.77
CA PHE A 10 -0.91 -1.15 9.04
C PHE A 10 0.32 -0.98 9.92
N PRO A 11 0.81 -2.05 10.59
CA PRO A 11 1.95 -1.94 11.48
C PRO A 11 3.21 -1.43 10.77
N VAL A 12 3.93 -0.53 11.43
CA VAL A 12 5.19 0.02 10.93
C VAL A 12 6.22 -1.11 10.79
N GLY A 13 6.80 -1.24 9.60
CA GLY A 13 7.86 -2.21 9.30
C GLY A 13 7.38 -3.61 8.91
N ASP A 14 6.11 -3.96 9.10
CA ASP A 14 5.55 -5.26 8.67
C ASP A 14 5.12 -5.23 7.20
N ILE A 15 6.06 -5.00 6.28
CA ILE A 15 5.78 -4.87 4.84
C ILE A 15 5.01 -6.10 4.33
N THR A 16 5.50 -7.30 4.62
CA THR A 16 4.88 -8.55 4.16
C THR A 16 3.46 -8.72 4.70
N GLY A 17 3.22 -8.40 5.97
CA GLY A 17 1.87 -8.45 6.54
C GLY A 17 0.96 -7.37 5.97
N ASN A 18 1.48 -6.17 5.73
CA ASN A 18 0.74 -5.07 5.13
C ASN A 18 0.33 -5.39 3.68
N VAL A 19 1.22 -5.99 2.88
CA VAL A 19 0.87 -6.50 1.55
C VAL A 19 -0.30 -7.46 1.62
N ARG A 20 -0.24 -8.47 2.51
CA ARG A 20 -1.35 -9.44 2.66
C ARG A 20 -2.67 -8.74 3.04
N ARG A 21 -2.63 -7.81 4.01
CA ARG A 21 -3.81 -7.03 4.43
C ARG A 21 -4.39 -6.23 3.27
N ILE A 22 -3.54 -5.51 2.52
CA ILE A 22 -3.94 -4.70 1.37
C ILE A 22 -4.60 -5.59 0.30
N GLN A 23 -3.99 -6.73 -0.05
CA GLN A 23 -4.54 -7.66 -1.03
C GLN A 23 -5.92 -8.20 -0.60
N THR A 24 -6.06 -8.63 0.65
CA THR A 24 -7.35 -9.08 1.20
C THR A 24 -8.40 -7.97 1.16
N LEU A 25 -8.04 -6.73 1.49
CA LEU A 25 -8.97 -5.60 1.45
C LEU A 25 -9.39 -5.23 0.02
N ILE A 26 -8.48 -5.34 -0.96
CA ILE A 26 -8.80 -5.17 -2.38
C ILE A 26 -9.83 -6.22 -2.83
N GLU A 27 -9.60 -7.50 -2.50
CA GLU A 27 -10.52 -8.60 -2.82
C GLU A 27 -11.90 -8.39 -2.18
N GLN A 28 -11.95 -8.03 -0.89
CA GLN A 28 -13.20 -7.74 -0.19
C GLN A 28 -13.95 -6.56 -0.81
N ALA A 29 -13.26 -5.46 -1.12
CA ALA A 29 -13.86 -4.30 -1.76
C ALA A 29 -14.46 -4.64 -3.12
N ARG A 30 -13.75 -5.41 -3.94
CA ARG A 30 -14.23 -5.86 -5.26
C ARG A 30 -15.41 -6.83 -5.13
N ASP A 31 -15.21 -7.94 -4.41
CA ASP A 31 -16.09 -9.11 -4.51
C ASP A 31 -17.29 -9.02 -3.55
N ALA A 32 -17.09 -8.53 -2.33
CA ALA A 32 -18.15 -8.44 -1.33
C ALA A 32 -18.91 -7.11 -1.41
N HIS A 33 -18.22 -6.02 -1.75
CA HIS A 33 -18.82 -4.69 -1.76
C HIS A 33 -19.11 -4.15 -3.17
N GLY A 34 -18.59 -4.76 -4.24
CA GLY A 34 -18.78 -4.26 -5.61
C GLY A 34 -18.22 -2.85 -5.80
N ALA A 35 -17.08 -2.55 -5.17
CA ALA A 35 -16.40 -1.27 -5.31
C ALA A 35 -15.62 -1.20 -6.62
N ASP A 36 -15.65 -0.04 -7.26
CA ASP A 36 -14.87 0.27 -8.47
C ASP A 36 -13.49 0.84 -8.10
N LEU A 37 -13.36 1.42 -6.90
CA LEU A 37 -12.16 2.04 -6.36
C LEU A 37 -12.02 1.72 -4.86
N ILE A 38 -10.80 1.42 -4.41
CA ILE A 38 -10.44 1.38 -2.99
C ILE A 38 -9.28 2.35 -2.72
N VAL A 39 -9.39 3.14 -1.64
CA VAL A 39 -8.35 4.07 -1.20
C VAL A 39 -7.80 3.64 0.14
N PHE A 40 -6.49 3.53 0.25
CA PHE A 40 -5.79 3.17 1.48
C PHE A 40 -5.22 4.40 2.20
N PRO A 41 -4.90 4.27 3.51
CA PRO A 41 -4.21 5.31 4.25
C PRO A 41 -2.81 5.61 3.69
N GLU A 42 -2.32 6.79 4.04
CA GLU A 42 -0.96 7.23 3.78
C GLU A 42 0.07 6.20 4.27
N LEU A 43 1.08 5.93 3.44
CA LEU A 43 2.18 4.99 3.73
C LEU A 43 1.74 3.60 4.20
N CYS A 44 0.54 3.11 3.84
CA CYS A 44 0.02 1.81 4.29
C CYS A 44 0.93 0.60 3.98
N VAL A 45 1.79 0.68 2.95
CA VAL A 45 2.78 -0.38 2.67
C VAL A 45 3.81 -0.49 3.80
N SER A 46 4.40 0.64 4.21
CA SER A 46 5.40 0.69 5.29
C SER A 46 4.80 0.77 6.69
N GLY A 47 3.54 1.22 6.80
CA GLY A 47 2.92 1.75 8.01
C GLY A 47 3.30 3.22 8.25
N TYR A 48 2.37 4.02 8.78
CA TYR A 48 2.62 5.44 9.05
C TYR A 48 3.32 5.67 10.40
N SER A 49 4.63 5.77 10.30
CA SER A 49 5.58 6.78 10.79
C SER A 49 6.92 6.05 10.76
N PRO A 50 7.45 5.73 9.55
CA PRO A 50 8.55 4.77 9.42
C PRO A 50 9.89 5.32 9.93
N GLU A 51 10.00 6.63 10.19
CA GLU A 51 11.15 7.29 10.84
C GLU A 51 12.49 6.76 10.32
N ASP A 52 13.30 6.13 11.19
CA ASP A 52 14.63 5.64 10.87
C ASP A 52 14.67 4.59 9.75
N LEU A 53 13.54 3.90 9.50
CA LEU A 53 13.42 2.93 8.41
C LEU A 53 13.56 3.60 7.04
N LEU A 54 13.20 4.88 6.90
CA LEU A 54 13.36 5.65 5.67
C LEU A 54 14.83 5.84 5.26
N PHE A 55 15.77 5.71 6.21
CA PHE A 55 17.20 5.78 5.92
C PHE A 55 17.82 4.43 5.54
N ARG A 56 17.03 3.36 5.46
CA ARG A 56 17.51 2.01 5.12
C ARG A 56 17.19 1.70 3.65
N PRO A 57 18.19 1.67 2.74
CA PRO A 57 17.95 1.44 1.31
C PRO A 57 17.21 0.13 1.02
N GLN A 58 17.52 -0.93 1.78
CA GLN A 58 16.84 -2.20 1.64
C GLN A 58 15.34 -2.12 1.99
N PHE A 59 14.97 -1.36 3.02
CA PHE A 59 13.58 -1.17 3.42
C PHE A 59 12.77 -0.46 2.32
N LEU A 60 13.35 0.58 1.71
CA LEU A 60 12.72 1.28 0.58
C LEU A 60 12.56 0.35 -0.63
N ALA A 61 13.58 -0.44 -0.97
CA ALA A 61 13.51 -1.41 -2.06
C ALA A 61 12.46 -2.51 -1.81
N GLU A 62 12.27 -2.92 -0.55
CA GLU A 62 11.20 -3.84 -0.15
C GLU A 62 9.82 -3.20 -0.32
N CYS A 63 9.65 -1.91 0.02
CA CYS A 63 8.41 -1.16 -0.21
C CYS A 63 8.09 -1.03 -1.72
N ASP A 64 9.08 -0.70 -2.55
CA ASP A 64 8.89 -0.60 -4.01
C ASP A 64 8.50 -1.95 -4.62
N THR A 65 9.09 -3.04 -4.13
CA THR A 65 8.74 -4.41 -4.55
C THR A 65 7.32 -4.77 -4.10
N ALA A 66 6.95 -4.40 -2.87
CA ALA A 66 5.63 -4.64 -2.32
C ALA A 66 4.51 -3.98 -3.12
N VAL A 67 4.69 -2.73 -3.59
CA VAL A 67 3.71 -2.03 -4.42
C VAL A 67 3.49 -2.75 -5.75
N ARG A 68 4.56 -3.23 -6.40
CA ARG A 68 4.45 -4.04 -7.63
C ARG A 68 3.69 -5.35 -7.38
N ALA A 69 3.91 -5.99 -6.23
CA ALA A 69 3.18 -7.19 -5.84
C ALA A 69 1.68 -6.91 -5.63
N ILE A 70 1.33 -5.79 -5.00
CA ILE A 70 -0.05 -5.37 -4.77
C ILE A 70 -0.77 -5.08 -6.09
N ALA A 71 -0.09 -4.47 -7.07
CA ALA A 71 -0.67 -4.16 -8.38
C ALA A 71 -1.20 -5.41 -9.12
N HIS A 72 -0.67 -6.60 -8.84
CA HIS A 72 -1.20 -7.84 -9.41
C HIS A 72 -2.59 -8.23 -8.84
N SER A 73 -2.99 -7.69 -7.70
CA SER A 73 -4.28 -7.96 -7.05
C SER A 73 -5.40 -6.98 -7.46
N THR A 74 -5.11 -5.96 -8.26
CA THR A 74 -6.07 -4.90 -8.63
C THR A 74 -6.89 -5.22 -9.89
N GLN A 75 -7.04 -6.49 -10.25
CA GLN A 75 -7.86 -6.87 -11.41
C GLN A 75 -9.35 -6.64 -11.10
N GLY A 76 -10.01 -5.82 -11.92
CA GLY A 76 -11.44 -5.50 -11.76
C GLY A 76 -11.75 -4.43 -10.71
N ILE A 77 -10.74 -3.75 -10.15
CA ILE A 77 -10.91 -2.64 -9.19
C ILE A 77 -9.69 -1.72 -9.25
N VAL A 78 -9.88 -0.40 -9.16
CA VAL A 78 -8.75 0.53 -9.00
C VAL A 78 -8.36 0.60 -7.52
N ALA A 79 -7.07 0.61 -7.21
CA ALA A 79 -6.58 0.80 -5.85
C ALA A 79 -5.64 2.01 -5.80
N VAL A 80 -5.75 2.83 -4.74
CA VAL A 80 -4.80 3.91 -4.43
C VAL A 80 -4.04 3.51 -3.18
N VAL A 81 -2.74 3.25 -3.32
CA VAL A 81 -1.87 2.67 -2.28
C VAL A 81 -0.70 3.61 -1.99
N GLY A 82 -0.46 3.89 -0.71
CA GLY A 82 0.62 4.78 -0.27
C GLY A 82 1.89 4.03 0.17
N TRP A 83 3.06 4.51 -0.25
CA TRP A 83 4.37 3.98 0.16
C TRP A 83 5.47 5.06 0.12
N PRO A 84 6.62 4.83 0.80
CA PRO A 84 7.78 5.69 0.65
C PRO A 84 8.51 5.35 -0.65
N GLU A 85 8.42 6.22 -1.66
CA GLU A 85 9.04 6.01 -2.96
C GLU A 85 10.46 6.58 -2.98
N ALA A 86 11.45 5.74 -3.29
CA ALA A 86 12.82 6.18 -3.47
C ALA A 86 13.07 6.63 -4.93
N ALA A 87 13.40 7.90 -5.13
CA ALA A 87 13.84 8.42 -6.43
C ALA A 87 15.24 9.02 -6.31
N GLY A 88 16.25 8.18 -6.55
CA GLY A 88 17.65 8.55 -6.35
C GLY A 88 17.96 8.79 -4.87
N SER A 89 18.37 10.02 -4.52
CA SER A 89 18.71 10.40 -3.14
C SER A 89 17.53 11.00 -2.36
N VAL A 90 16.35 11.12 -2.99
CA VAL A 90 15.15 11.70 -2.38
C VAL A 90 14.14 10.60 -2.13
N VAL A 91 13.51 10.63 -0.95
CA VAL A 91 12.39 9.75 -0.60
C VAL A 91 11.13 10.59 -0.57
N TYR A 92 10.13 10.21 -1.35
CA TYR A 92 8.83 10.87 -1.42
C TYR A 92 7.80 10.08 -0.63
N ASN A 93 6.85 10.80 -0.04
CA ASN A 93 5.58 10.21 0.36
C ASN A 93 4.69 10.15 -0.88
N ALA A 94 4.47 8.96 -1.41
CA ALA A 94 3.84 8.74 -2.71
C ALA A 94 2.57 7.90 -2.58
N GLY A 95 1.71 8.02 -3.59
CA GLY A 95 0.55 7.17 -3.78
C GLY A 95 0.25 6.98 -5.27
N ALA A 96 -0.10 5.76 -5.65
CA ALA A 96 -0.41 5.36 -7.02
C ALA A 96 -1.55 4.34 -7.07
#